data_AF-A0A0P7BSM9-F1
#
_entry.id   AF-A0A0P7BSM9-F1
#
_cell.length_a   1.000
_cell.length_b   1.000
_cell.length_c   1.000
_cell.angle_alpha   90.00
_cell.angle_beta   90.00
_cell.angle_gamma   90.00
#
_symmetry.space_group_name_H-M   'P 1'
#
loop_
_entity.id
_entity.type
_entity.pdbx_description
1 polymer ?
#
loop_
_entity_poly.entity_id
_entity_poly.type
_entity_poly.pdbx_seq_one_letter_code
_entity_poly.pdbx_strand_id
1 'polypeptide(L)' 'MLEATIGRPYALHVHGNSDTTGAIRGVETIVTGLKWKRLREPLSIVGEVDAAVREACWELGATVVASLMPA' A
#
# COMPACT_ATOMS: atom_id res chain seq x y z
N MET A 1 12.20 17.78 8.42
CA MET A 1 11.61 17.42 9.72
C MET A 1 10.52 16.40 9.46
N LEU A 2 10.45 15.31 10.23
CA LEU A 2 9.55 14.16 10.00
C LEU A 2 8.06 14.58 9.83
N GLU A 3 7.71 15.72 10.42
CA GLU A 3 6.41 16.40 10.32
C GLU A 3 5.95 16.68 8.88
N ALA A 4 6.87 16.90 7.93
CA ALA A 4 6.55 17.22 6.54
C ALA A 4 5.78 16.10 5.79
N THR A 5 5.68 14.92 6.41
CA THR A 5 5.00 13.76 5.83
C THR A 5 3.79 13.29 6.62
N ILE A 6 3.46 13.97 7.72
CA ILE A 6 2.29 13.62 8.53
C ILE A 6 1.04 13.67 7.66
N GLY A 7 0.20 12.64 7.77
CA GLY A 7 -1.07 12.54 7.07
C GLY A 7 -0.96 12.16 5.59
N ARG A 8 0.25 11.94 5.05
CA ARG A 8 0.41 11.54 3.64
C ARG A 8 -0.37 10.26 3.34
N PRO A 9 -1.16 10.24 2.25
CA PRO A 9 -1.85 9.03 1.83
C PRO A 9 -0.83 8.00 1.34
N TYR A 10 -1.09 6.72 1.60
CA TYR A 10 -0.30 5.62 1.07
C TYR A 10 -1.17 4.40 0.73
N ALA A 11 -0.62 3.57 -0.14
CA ALA A 11 -1.13 2.24 -0.45
C ALA A 11 0.03 1.24 -0.47
N LEU A 12 -0.27 -0.04 -0.32
CA LEU A 12 0.73 -1.11 -0.19
C LEU A 12 0.31 -2.31 -1.02
N HIS A 13 1.22 -2.87 -1.80
CA HIS A 13 1.12 -4.24 -2.30
C HIS A 13 2.36 -4.99 -1.84
N VAL A 14 2.21 -6.27 -1.51
CA VAL A 14 3.29 -7.15 -1.07
C VAL A 14 3.14 -8.46 -1.82
N HIS A 15 4.22 -8.89 -2.46
CA HIS A 15 4.34 -10.24 -2.98
C HIS A 15 5.19 -11.09 -2.05
N GLY A 16 4.72 -12.30 -1.74
CA GLY A 16 5.41 -13.24 -0.87
C GLY A 16 5.35 -14.65 -1.44
N ASN A 17 6.34 -15.47 -1.08
CA ASN A 17 6.39 -16.85 -1.56
C ASN A 17 5.40 -17.77 -0.84
N SER A 18 5.21 -17.60 0.47
CA SER A 18 4.29 -18.44 1.28
C SER A 18 3.31 -17.63 2.13
N ASP A 19 3.67 -16.39 2.47
CA ASP A 19 2.84 -15.43 3.22
C ASP A 19 3.42 -14.01 3.02
N THR A 20 2.61 -12.99 3.31
CA THR A 20 2.98 -11.57 3.32
C THR A 20 2.77 -10.88 4.67
N THR A 21 2.21 -11.57 5.67
CA THR A 21 1.75 -10.99 6.93
C THR A 21 2.86 -10.23 7.66
N GLY A 22 4.06 -10.81 7.75
CA GLY A 22 5.19 -10.18 8.42
C GLY A 22 5.62 -8.86 7.76
N ALA A 23 5.67 -8.83 6.43
CA ALA A 23 6.02 -7.63 5.68
C ALA A 23 4.95 -6.54 5.82
N ILE A 24 3.67 -6.91 5.74
CA ILE A 24 2.56 -5.97 5.96
C ILE A 24 2.63 -5.34 7.35
N ARG A 25 2.80 -6.17 8.40
CA ARG A 25 2.93 -5.68 9.79
C ARG A 25 4.14 -4.76 9.99
N GLY A 26 5.26 -5.07 9.35
CA GLY A 26 6.47 -4.25 9.40
C GLY A 26 6.22 -2.86 8.80
N VAL A 27 5.63 -2.79 7.61
CA VAL A 27 5.27 -1.52 6.97
C VAL A 27 4.24 -0.76 7.81
N GLU A 28 3.21 -1.44 8.33
CA GLU A 28 2.19 -0.84 9.22
C GLU A 28 2.79 -0.19 10.45
N THR A 29 3.77 -0.84 11.07
CA THR A 29 4.47 -0.29 12.24
C THR A 29 5.20 1.00 11.87
N ILE A 30 5.91 1.02 10.73
CA ILE A 30 6.64 2.20 10.25
C ILE A 30 5.68 3.35 9.94
N VAL A 31 4.66 3.11 9.12
CA VAL A 31 3.72 4.15 8.66
C VAL A 31 2.84 4.68 9.80
N THR A 32 2.61 3.89 10.85
CA THR A 32 1.99 4.36 12.09
C THR A 32 2.87 5.40 12.79
N GLY A 33 4.17 5.11 12.94
CA GLY A 33 5.14 6.08 13.48
C GLY A 33 5.25 7.35 12.66
N LEU A 34 5.12 7.25 11.33
CA LEU A 34 5.11 8.39 10.40
C LEU A 34 3.76 9.12 10.34
N LYS A 35 2.70 8.58 10.95
CA LYS A 35 1.33 9.09 10.88
C LYS A 35 0.79 9.21 9.45
N TRP A 36 1.15 8.28 8.57
CA TRP A 36 0.61 8.23 7.22
C TRP A 36 -0.80 7.60 7.22
N LYS A 37 -1.62 7.97 6.23
CA LYS A 37 -3.01 7.53 6.12
C LYS A 37 -3.15 6.45 5.06
N ARG A 38 -3.62 5.28 5.46
CA ARG A 38 -3.93 4.20 4.53
C ARG A 38 -5.14 4.58 3.67
N LEU A 39 -5.00 4.43 2.35
CA LEU A 39 -6.11 4.63 1.42
C LEU A 39 -7.03 3.41 1.33
N ARG A 40 -6.44 2.22 1.31
CA ARG A 40 -7.14 0.93 1.21
C ARG A 40 -6.30 -0.20 1.79
N GLU A 41 -6.92 -1.35 2.01
CA GLU A 41 -6.23 -2.53 2.54
C GLU A 41 -5.06 -2.98 1.65
N PRO A 42 -3.93 -3.45 2.21
CA PRO A 42 -2.79 -3.90 1.43
C PRO A 42 -3.15 -5.05 0.49
N LEU A 43 -2.65 -4.98 -0.74
CA LEU A 43 -2.76 -6.08 -1.68
C LEU A 43 -1.71 -7.16 -1.33
N SER A 44 -2.15 -8.23 -0.70
CA SER A 44 -1.34 -9.43 -0.43
C SER A 44 -1.38 -10.36 -1.64
N ILE A 45 -0.21 -10.71 -2.17
CA ILE A 45 -0.05 -11.57 -3.33
C ILE A 45 0.85 -12.73 -2.92
N VAL A 46 0.34 -13.95 -3.04
CA VAL A 46 1.10 -15.19 -2.80
C VAL A 46 0.98 -16.07 -4.03
N GLY A 47 2.09 -16.67 -4.47
CA GLY A 47 2.13 -17.48 -5.69
C GLY A 47 2.38 -16.66 -6.94
N GLU A 48 1.89 -17.12 -8.08
CA GLU A 48 2.19 -16.51 -9.38
C GLU A 48 1.57 -15.11 -9.57
N VAL A 49 2.29 -14.24 -10.27
CA VAL A 49 1.81 -12.90 -10.64
C VAL A 49 1.16 -12.99 -12.02
N ASP A 50 -0.16 -13.10 -12.03
CA ASP A 50 -0.96 -13.20 -13.25
C ASP A 50 -1.56 -11.85 -13.69
N ALA A 51 -2.44 -11.90 -14.70
CA ALA A 51 -3.13 -10.71 -15.19
C ALA A 51 -4.07 -10.08 -14.15
N ALA A 52 -4.68 -10.88 -13.25
CA ALA A 52 -5.56 -10.36 -12.22
C ALA A 52 -4.77 -9.61 -11.14
N VAL A 53 -3.58 -10.10 -10.77
CA VAL A 53 -2.66 -9.37 -9.88
C VAL A 53 -2.24 -8.04 -10.51
N ARG A 54 -1.92 -8.04 -11.81
CA ARG A 54 -1.55 -6.82 -12.52
C ARG A 54 -2.68 -5.79 -12.51
N GLU A 55 -3.90 -6.22 -12.76
CA GLU A 55 -5.09 -5.36 -12.71
C GLU A 55 -5.32 -4.82 -11.30
N ALA A 56 -5.20 -5.66 -10.27
CA ALA A 56 -5.34 -5.23 -8.89
C ALA A 56 -4.29 -4.18 -8.49
N CYS A 57 -3.04 -4.31 -8.97
CA CYS A 57 -1.99 -3.31 -8.81
C CYS A 57 -2.29 -2.02 -9.59
N TRP A 58 -2.87 -2.13 -10.80
CA TRP A 58 -3.30 -0.97 -11.59
C TRP A 58 -4.35 -0.16 -10.85
N GLU A 59 -5.41 -0.81 -10.36
CA GLU A 59 -6.47 -0.19 -9.57
C GLU A 59 -5.96 0.41 -8.24
N LEU A 60 -5.00 -0.25 -7.59
CA LEU A 60 -4.31 0.29 -6.42
C LEU A 60 -3.61 1.61 -6.76
N GLY A 61 -2.87 1.67 -7.86
CA GLY A 61 -2.21 2.87 -8.34
C GLY A 61 -3.19 3.97 -8.72
N ALA A 62 -4.25 3.63 -9.44
CA ALA A 62 -5.31 4.57 -9.82
C ALA A 62 -5.98 5.20 -8.59
N THR A 63 -6.25 4.42 -7.55
CA THR A 63 -6.78 4.91 -6.27
C THR A 63 -5.82 5.91 -5.60
N VAL A 64 -4.52 5.63 -5.61
CA VAL A 64 -3.50 6.54 -5.06
C VAL A 64 -3.51 7.86 -5.82
N VAL A 65 -3.46 7.81 -7.14
CA VAL A 65 -3.47 9.02 -7.98
C VAL A 65 -4.73 9.84 -7.77
N ALA A 66 -5.91 9.20 -7.74
CA ALA A 66 -7.17 9.88 -7.47
C ALA A 66 -7.16 10.60 -6.11
N SER A 67 -6.50 10.04 -5.09
CA SER A 67 -6.39 10.67 -3.76
C SER A 67 -5.48 11.91 -3.72
N LEU A 68 -4.62 12.10 -4.72
CA LEU A 68 -3.68 13.22 -4.82
C LEU A 68 -4.22 14.38 -5.67
N MET A 69 -5.30 14.14 -6.42
CA MET A 69 -5.91 15.16 -7.26
C MET A 69 -6.78 16.10 -6.41
N PRO A 70 -6.78 17.42 -6.70
CA PRO A 70 -7.76 18.34 -6.15
C PRO A 70 -9.18 17.90 -6.52
N ALA A 71 -10.14 18.14 -5.61
CA ALA A 71 -11.56 17.94 -5.88
C ALA A 71 -12.10 18.96 -6.89
#